data_AF-A0A2E5KJP4-F1
#
_entry.id   AF-A0A2E5KJP4-F1
#
_cell.length_a   1.000
_cell.length_b   1.000
_cell.length_c   1.000
_cell.angle_alpha   90.00
_cell.angle_beta   90.00
_cell.angle_gamma   90.00
#
_symmetry.space_group_name_H-M   'P 1'
#
loop_
_entity.id
_entity.type
_entity.pdbx_description
1 polymer ?
#
loop_
_entity_poly.entity_id
_entity_poly.type
_entity_poly.pdbx_seq_one_letter_code
_entity_poly.pdbx_strand_id
1 'polypeptide(L)'
;MNSKITGWVLAIFPILGMACWAASPMFAAGPPGEYEGGYAGLAAELGQSANAVSLWMVLAGIAYAILTVGLISLKSKYTDGAYGYMAGILLLVGFAGQGVETGAFSAAAQAASKGAEMIPSAAALLVLAATAGGGATAIFALGLALLGAGLYMKKSVHVISSVSYMIIGLFGVVGSIFFYDGGLIAVYYFGLTLTTIAVGIELIRTGQD
;
A
#
# COMPACT_ATOMS: atom_id res chain seq x y z
N MET A 1 15.73 6.99 -14.20
CA MET A 1 15.47 5.58 -14.58
C MET A 1 14.87 5.58 -15.99
N ASN A 2 15.24 4.68 -16.90
CA ASN A 2 14.60 4.68 -18.24
C ASN A 2 13.16 4.12 -18.16
N SER A 3 12.36 4.26 -19.22
CA SER A 3 10.93 3.90 -19.13
C SER A 3 10.70 2.40 -19.06
N LYS A 4 11.59 1.60 -19.65
CA LYS A 4 11.50 0.14 -19.56
C LYS A 4 11.76 -0.37 -18.15
N ILE A 5 12.77 0.15 -17.46
CA ILE A 5 13.05 -0.20 -16.05
C ILE A 5 11.89 0.29 -15.17
N THR A 6 11.37 1.50 -15.41
CA THR A 6 10.17 1.99 -14.71
C THR A 6 8.99 1.04 -14.92
N GLY A 7 8.76 0.61 -16.15
CA GLY A 7 7.70 -0.33 -16.49
C GLY A 7 7.84 -1.69 -15.79
N TRP A 8 9.04 -2.27 -15.76
CA TRP A 8 9.30 -3.50 -15.02
C TRP A 8 9.08 -3.36 -13.51
N VAL A 9 9.51 -2.24 -12.93
CA VAL A 9 9.26 -1.96 -11.52
C VAL A 9 7.77 -1.91 -11.23
N LEU A 10 7.00 -1.18 -12.04
CA LEU A 10 5.55 -1.04 -11.90
C LEU A 10 4.79 -2.35 -12.19
N ALA A 11 5.34 -3.26 -12.98
CA ALA A 11 4.73 -4.55 -13.26
C ALA A 11 4.99 -5.60 -12.15
N ILE A 12 6.21 -5.67 -11.63
CA ILE A 12 6.63 -6.76 -10.73
C ILE A 12 6.35 -6.44 -9.26
N PHE A 13 6.72 -5.25 -8.80
CA PHE A 13 6.71 -4.95 -7.37
C PHE A 13 5.32 -4.84 -6.72
N PRO A 14 4.23 -4.41 -7.39
CA PRO A 14 2.92 -4.49 -6.74
C PRO A 14 2.45 -5.94 -6.56
N ILE A 15 2.83 -6.86 -7.47
CA ILE A 15 2.56 -8.29 -7.33
C ILE A 15 3.32 -8.85 -6.12
N LEU A 16 4.61 -8.52 -5.99
CA LEU A 16 5.42 -8.95 -4.85
C LEU A 16 4.88 -8.41 -3.53
N GLY A 17 4.46 -7.14 -3.50
CA GLY A 17 3.84 -6.53 -2.31
C GLY A 17 2.56 -7.25 -1.90
N MET A 18 1.68 -7.55 -2.86
CA MET A 18 0.45 -8.32 -2.60
C MET A 18 0.75 -9.77 -2.18
N ALA A 19 1.74 -10.42 -2.79
CA ALA A 19 2.14 -11.77 -2.42
C ALA A 19 2.70 -11.83 -0.99
N CYS A 20 3.48 -10.84 -0.56
CA CYS A 20 3.96 -10.74 0.82
C CYS A 20 2.81 -10.57 1.81
N TRP A 21 1.80 -9.77 1.47
CA TRP A 21 0.59 -9.64 2.27
C TRP A 21 -0.19 -10.96 2.35
N ALA A 22 -0.46 -11.60 1.20
CA ALA A 22 -1.21 -12.85 1.15
C ALA A 22 -0.51 -14.01 1.88
N ALA A 23 0.83 -14.02 1.90
CA ALA A 23 1.63 -15.00 2.64
C ALA A 23 1.77 -14.67 4.15
N SER A 24 1.40 -13.45 4.56
CA SER A 24 1.50 -13.04 5.95
C SER A 24 0.42 -13.71 6.82
N PRO A 25 0.73 -14.05 8.09
CA PRO A 25 -0.28 -14.54 9.04
C PRO A 25 -1.46 -13.58 9.22
N MET A 26 -1.26 -12.29 8.97
CA MET A 26 -2.31 -11.28 9.04
C MET A 26 -3.40 -11.48 7.99
N PHE A 27 -3.06 -11.95 6.78
CA PHE A 27 -4.06 -12.22 5.77
C PHE A 27 -4.97 -13.39 6.17
N ALA A 28 -4.41 -14.42 6.79
CA ALA A 28 -5.18 -15.56 7.30
C ALA A 28 -6.05 -15.17 8.51
N ALA A 29 -5.56 -14.27 9.37
CA ALA A 29 -6.32 -13.77 10.50
C ALA A 29 -7.53 -12.93 10.07
N GLY A 30 -7.47 -12.28 8.91
CA GLY A 30 -8.53 -11.41 8.42
C GLY A 30 -8.42 -9.98 8.99
N PRO A 31 -9.34 -9.09 8.61
CA PRO A 31 -9.20 -7.67 8.89
C PRO A 31 -9.45 -7.37 10.38
N PRO A 32 -8.68 -6.45 11.00
CA PRO A 32 -8.73 -6.23 12.45
C PRO A 32 -10.10 -5.86 13.02
N GLY A 33 -10.91 -5.13 12.24
CA GLY A 33 -12.25 -4.68 12.64
C GLY A 33 -13.32 -5.78 12.61
N GLU A 34 -13.03 -6.91 11.95
CA GLU A 34 -13.96 -8.05 11.84
C GLU A 34 -13.48 -9.27 12.64
N TYR A 35 -12.32 -9.17 13.30
CA TYR A 35 -11.74 -10.28 14.06
C TYR A 35 -12.51 -10.58 15.34
N GLU A 36 -12.76 -11.86 15.63
CA GLU A 36 -13.43 -12.28 16.86
C GLU A 36 -12.57 -11.98 18.10
N GLY A 37 -13.11 -11.24 19.07
CA GLY A 37 -12.33 -10.73 20.21
C GLY A 37 -11.54 -9.44 19.91
N GLY A 38 -11.77 -8.83 18.74
CA GLY A 38 -11.19 -7.54 18.33
C GLY A 38 -9.67 -7.55 18.31
N TYR A 39 -9.07 -6.37 18.51
CA TYR A 39 -7.61 -6.20 18.49
C TYR A 39 -6.87 -7.05 19.53
N ALA A 40 -7.49 -7.40 20.66
CA ALA A 40 -6.87 -8.27 21.67
C ALA A 40 -6.80 -9.73 21.19
N GLY A 41 -7.88 -10.23 20.59
CA GLY A 41 -7.91 -11.55 19.96
C GLY A 41 -6.90 -11.64 18.82
N LEU A 42 -6.89 -10.63 17.94
CA LEU A 42 -5.94 -10.58 16.83
C LEU A 42 -4.49 -10.53 17.32
N ALA A 43 -4.20 -9.75 18.36
CA ALA A 43 -2.87 -9.70 18.96
C ALA A 43 -2.41 -11.07 19.46
N ALA A 44 -3.28 -11.82 20.15
CA ALA A 44 -2.97 -13.15 20.64
C ALA A 44 -2.64 -14.13 19.50
N GLU A 45 -3.40 -14.08 18.40
CA GLU A 45 -3.17 -14.90 17.22
C GLU A 45 -1.85 -14.56 16.52
N LEU A 46 -1.59 -13.27 16.28
CA LEU A 46 -0.34 -12.82 15.65
C LEU A 46 0.89 -13.13 16.51
N GLY A 47 0.74 -13.17 17.84
CA GLY A 47 1.79 -13.55 18.78
C GLY A 47 2.33 -14.97 18.57
N GLN A 48 1.52 -15.89 18.06
CA GLN A 48 1.94 -17.28 17.78
C GLN A 48 2.92 -17.36 16.60
N SER A 49 2.95 -16.35 15.74
CA SER A 49 3.75 -16.33 14.52
C SER A 49 4.53 -15.02 14.35
N ALA A 50 4.93 -14.39 15.46
CA ALA A 50 5.50 -13.04 15.48
C ALA A 50 6.72 -12.81 14.55
N ASN A 51 7.59 -13.81 14.44
CA ASN A 51 8.73 -13.75 13.52
C ASN A 51 8.30 -13.77 12.05
N ALA A 52 7.27 -14.57 11.71
CA ALA A 52 6.71 -14.61 10.37
C ALA A 52 6.02 -13.28 10.03
N VAL A 53 5.21 -12.73 10.95
CA VAL A 53 4.60 -11.39 10.79
C VAL A 53 5.67 -10.35 10.47
N SER A 54 6.71 -10.28 11.29
CA SER A 54 7.80 -9.29 11.12
C SER A 54 8.51 -9.45 9.78
N LEU A 55 8.83 -10.70 9.38
CA LEU A 55 9.49 -10.98 8.10
C LEU A 55 8.64 -10.50 6.91
N TRP A 56 7.37 -10.90 6.87
CA TRP A 56 6.49 -10.57 5.75
C TRP A 56 6.18 -9.08 5.67
N MET A 57 6.04 -8.39 6.81
CA MET A 57 5.85 -6.94 6.85
C MET A 57 7.07 -6.19 6.30
N VAL A 58 8.30 -6.64 6.62
CA VAL A 58 9.52 -6.05 6.05
C VAL A 58 9.61 -6.29 4.55
N LEU A 59 9.33 -7.52 4.08
CA LEU A 59 9.35 -7.84 2.65
C LEU A 59 8.30 -7.03 1.87
N ALA A 60 7.08 -6.90 2.43
CA ALA A 60 6.04 -6.04 1.87
C ALA A 60 6.51 -4.58 1.82
N GLY A 61 7.08 -4.07 2.91
CA GLY A 61 7.62 -2.70 2.99
C GLY A 61 8.67 -2.42 1.93
N ILE A 62 9.61 -3.35 1.70
CA ILE A 62 10.62 -3.23 0.64
C ILE A 62 9.97 -3.24 -0.75
N ALA A 63 9.01 -4.15 -0.99
CA ALA A 63 8.34 -4.22 -2.28
C ALA A 63 7.57 -2.92 -2.60
N TYR A 64 6.83 -2.38 -1.63
CA TYR A 64 6.11 -1.13 -1.76
C TYR A 64 7.02 0.11 -1.80
N ALA A 65 8.21 0.06 -1.17
CA ALA A 65 9.23 1.10 -1.33
C ALA A 65 9.67 1.20 -2.79
N ILE A 66 10.00 0.06 -3.40
CA ILE A 66 10.46 0.00 -4.78
C ILE A 66 9.32 0.37 -5.74
N LEU A 67 8.09 -0.05 -5.47
CA LEU A 67 6.90 0.42 -6.19
C LEU A 67 6.78 1.95 -6.13
N THR A 68 6.92 2.53 -4.95
CA THR A 68 6.83 3.98 -4.74
C THR A 68 7.91 4.71 -5.55
N VAL A 69 9.14 4.20 -5.58
CA VAL A 69 10.19 4.72 -6.47
C VAL A 69 9.79 4.64 -7.94
N GLY A 70 9.16 3.54 -8.36
CA GLY A 70 8.59 3.39 -9.71
C GLY A 70 7.53 4.46 -10.03
N LEU A 71 6.61 4.72 -9.10
CA LEU A 71 5.55 5.72 -9.26
C LEU A 71 6.12 7.15 -9.29
N ILE A 72 7.14 7.44 -8.48
CA ILE A 72 7.86 8.72 -8.52
C ILE A 72 8.63 8.89 -9.84
N SER A 73 9.22 7.82 -10.37
CA SER A 73 9.86 7.84 -11.70
C SER A 73 8.84 8.12 -12.80
N LEU A 74 7.69 7.44 -12.78
CA LEU A 74 6.57 7.68 -13.70
C LEU A 74 6.11 9.13 -13.64
N LYS A 75 5.87 9.64 -12.41
CA LYS A 75 5.53 11.04 -12.16
C LYS A 75 6.56 11.97 -12.79
N SER A 76 7.85 11.75 -12.55
CA SER A 76 8.93 12.66 -12.98
C SER A 76 9.10 12.77 -14.49
N LYS A 77 8.66 11.76 -15.23
CA LYS A 77 8.79 11.70 -16.70
C LYS A 77 7.57 12.20 -17.43
N TYR A 78 6.39 11.97 -16.83
CA TYR A 78 5.12 11.99 -17.56
C TYR A 78 4.09 12.94 -16.95
N THR A 79 4.47 13.65 -15.88
CA THR A 79 3.62 14.67 -15.28
C THR A 79 4.43 15.91 -14.93
N ASP A 80 3.89 17.08 -15.28
CA ASP A 80 4.47 18.38 -14.92
C ASP A 80 3.40 19.25 -14.24
N GLY A 81 3.83 20.26 -13.48
CA GLY A 81 2.92 21.21 -12.82
C GLY A 81 2.43 20.77 -11.44
N ALA A 82 1.45 21.51 -10.91
CA ALA A 82 1.01 21.39 -9.53
C ALA A 82 0.51 19.98 -9.15
N TYR A 83 -0.21 19.31 -10.05
CA TYR A 83 -0.73 17.96 -9.83
C TYR A 83 0.39 16.92 -9.70
N GLY A 84 1.36 16.92 -10.62
CA GLY A 84 2.48 15.98 -10.55
C GLY A 84 3.36 16.23 -9.32
N TYR A 85 3.59 17.49 -8.95
CA TYR A 85 4.33 17.83 -7.73
C TYR A 85 3.63 17.32 -6.47
N MET A 86 2.33 17.63 -6.33
CA MET A 86 1.52 17.20 -5.19
C MET A 86 1.40 15.68 -5.12
N ALA A 87 1.18 15.01 -6.25
CA ALA A 87 1.15 13.55 -6.34
C ALA A 87 2.44 12.94 -5.76
N GLY A 88 3.60 13.46 -6.15
CA GLY A 88 4.88 12.96 -5.64
C GLY A 88 5.05 13.12 -4.12
N ILE A 89 4.64 14.26 -3.57
CA ILE A 89 4.69 14.49 -2.12
C ILE A 89 3.77 13.51 -1.39
N LEU A 90 2.52 13.40 -1.84
CA LEU A 90 1.52 12.55 -1.20
C LEU A 90 1.91 11.06 -1.27
N LEU A 91 2.47 10.59 -2.39
CA LEU A 91 3.00 9.23 -2.50
C LEU A 91 4.13 8.96 -1.48
N LEU A 92 5.06 9.91 -1.30
CA LEU A 92 6.16 9.75 -0.34
C LEU A 92 5.67 9.81 1.11
N VAL A 93 4.82 10.77 1.44
CA VAL A 93 4.26 10.93 2.80
C VAL A 93 3.38 9.75 3.16
N GLY A 94 2.51 9.31 2.24
CA GLY A 94 1.68 8.13 2.42
C GLY A 94 2.50 6.87 2.61
N PHE A 95 3.55 6.65 1.81
CA PHE A 95 4.44 5.51 1.98
C PHE A 95 5.17 5.54 3.34
N ALA A 96 5.66 6.72 3.76
CA ALA A 96 6.31 6.86 5.07
C ALA A 96 5.36 6.47 6.22
N GLY A 97 4.08 6.84 6.13
CA GLY A 97 3.06 6.43 7.10
C GLY A 97 2.78 4.91 7.10
N GLN A 98 2.79 4.26 5.93
CA GLN A 98 2.68 2.80 5.83
C GLN A 98 3.92 2.09 6.44
N GLY A 99 5.07 2.76 6.47
CA GLY A 99 6.23 2.32 7.24
C GLY A 99 5.95 2.24 8.75
N VAL A 100 5.16 3.18 9.29
CA VAL A 100 4.73 3.16 10.70
C VAL A 100 3.78 2.00 10.97
N GLU A 101 2.83 1.77 10.07
CA GLU A 101 1.88 0.65 10.12
C GLU A 101 2.61 -0.71 10.19
N THR A 102 3.50 -0.98 9.22
CA THR A 102 4.26 -2.24 9.16
C THR A 102 5.14 -2.47 10.40
N GLY A 103 5.74 -1.39 10.92
CA GLY A 103 6.48 -1.42 12.18
C GLY A 103 5.60 -1.71 13.39
N ALA A 104 4.41 -1.10 13.46
CA ALA A 104 3.46 -1.29 14.54
C ALA A 104 2.86 -2.71 14.56
N PHE A 105 2.53 -3.30 13.40
CA PHE A 105 2.11 -4.71 13.31
C PHE A 105 3.21 -5.66 13.78
N SER A 106 4.45 -5.43 13.37
CA SER A 106 5.60 -6.23 13.80
C SER A 106 5.81 -6.12 15.32
N ALA A 107 5.77 -4.89 15.86
CA ALA A 107 5.91 -4.64 17.29
C ALA A 107 4.76 -5.26 18.11
N ALA A 108 3.52 -5.20 17.60
CA ALA A 108 2.37 -5.81 18.23
C ALA A 108 2.53 -7.34 18.35
N ALA A 109 2.90 -8.00 17.26
CA ALA A 109 3.11 -9.45 17.25
C ALA A 109 4.23 -9.85 18.22
N GLN A 110 5.33 -9.08 18.26
CA GLN A 110 6.44 -9.33 19.20
C GLN A 110 6.14 -8.99 20.65
N ALA A 111 5.21 -8.06 20.91
CA ALA A 111 4.70 -7.83 22.26
C ALA A 111 3.81 -8.99 22.70
N ALA A 112 2.90 -9.45 21.83
CA ALA A 112 1.98 -10.54 22.13
C ALA A 112 2.70 -11.89 22.35
N SER A 113 3.82 -12.12 21.67
CA SER A 113 4.63 -13.34 21.84
C SER A 113 5.29 -13.48 23.22
N LYS A 114 5.30 -12.41 24.02
CA LYS A 114 5.87 -12.41 25.38
C LYS A 114 4.88 -12.89 26.46
N GLY A 115 3.64 -13.17 26.11
CA GLY A 115 2.64 -13.73 27.02
C GLY A 115 1.40 -12.86 27.21
N ALA A 116 0.42 -13.41 27.94
CA ALA A 116 -0.92 -12.83 28.07
C ALA A 116 -0.93 -11.42 28.70
N GLU A 117 0.01 -11.13 29.59
CA GLU A 117 0.18 -9.81 30.21
C GLU A 117 0.50 -8.68 29.23
N MET A 118 1.09 -9.00 28.08
CA MET A 118 1.48 -8.02 27.05
C MET A 118 0.41 -7.84 25.96
N ILE A 119 -0.67 -8.64 25.98
CA ILE A 119 -1.76 -8.57 25.00
C ILE A 119 -2.44 -7.18 24.97
N PRO A 120 -2.71 -6.50 26.10
CA PRO A 120 -3.27 -5.15 26.06
C PRO A 120 -2.36 -4.14 25.35
N SER A 121 -1.05 -4.22 25.57
CA SER A 121 -0.08 -3.37 24.87
C SER A 121 0.03 -3.70 23.38
N ALA A 122 0.00 -4.99 23.03
CA ALA A 122 -0.03 -5.43 21.64
C ALA A 122 -1.29 -4.96 20.90
N ALA A 123 -2.47 -5.04 21.54
CA ALA A 123 -3.71 -4.55 21.00
C ALA A 123 -3.66 -3.03 20.72
N ALA A 124 -3.07 -2.24 21.64
CA ALA A 124 -2.88 -0.81 21.43
C ALA A 124 -1.96 -0.51 20.22
N LEU A 125 -0.93 -1.33 20.00
CA LEU A 125 -0.06 -1.22 18.82
C LEU A 125 -0.79 -1.59 17.53
N LEU A 126 -1.72 -2.55 17.56
CA LEU A 126 -2.56 -2.86 16.39
C LEU A 126 -3.55 -1.73 16.06
N VAL A 127 -4.11 -1.05 17.07
CA VAL A 127 -4.94 0.15 16.86
C VAL A 127 -4.10 1.28 16.24
N LEU A 128 -2.87 1.46 16.70
CA LEU A 128 -1.93 2.40 16.09
C LEU A 128 -1.63 2.01 14.63
N ALA A 129 -1.39 0.71 14.36
CA ALA A 129 -1.14 0.22 13.01
C ALA A 129 -2.32 0.51 12.08
N ALA A 130 -3.54 0.16 12.50
CA ALA A 130 -4.78 0.46 11.80
C ALA A 130 -4.95 1.96 11.50
N THR A 131 -4.78 2.81 12.52
CA THR A 131 -4.98 4.26 12.38
C THR A 131 -3.92 4.89 11.48
N ALA A 132 -2.65 4.54 11.69
CA ALA A 132 -1.54 5.04 10.88
C ALA A 132 -1.66 4.54 9.43
N GLY A 133 -1.94 3.25 9.25
CA GLY A 133 -2.13 2.62 7.95
C GLY A 133 -3.29 3.21 7.16
N GLY A 134 -4.43 3.45 7.81
CA GLY A 134 -5.60 4.08 7.20
C GLY A 134 -5.30 5.51 6.75
N GLY A 135 -4.77 6.35 7.63
CA GLY A 135 -4.39 7.71 7.28
C GLY A 135 -3.34 7.76 6.15
N ALA A 136 -2.31 6.93 6.27
CA ALA A 136 -1.23 6.82 5.29
C ALA A 136 -1.71 6.36 3.92
N THR A 137 -2.59 5.36 3.90
CA THR A 137 -3.17 4.82 2.66
C THR A 137 -4.11 5.82 2.00
N ALA A 138 -4.88 6.59 2.77
CA ALA A 138 -5.70 7.68 2.22
C ALA A 138 -4.83 8.75 1.53
N ILE A 139 -3.74 9.16 2.18
CA ILE A 139 -2.77 10.13 1.62
C ILE A 139 -2.12 9.57 0.35
N PHE A 140 -1.66 8.32 0.38
CA PHE A 140 -1.05 7.65 -0.76
C PHE A 140 -2.03 7.54 -1.94
N ALA A 141 -3.28 7.14 -1.66
CA ALA A 141 -4.35 6.98 -2.64
C ALA A 141 -4.75 8.31 -3.29
N LEU A 142 -4.75 9.41 -2.52
CA LEU A 142 -4.90 10.75 -3.09
C LEU A 142 -3.74 11.09 -4.03
N GLY A 143 -2.51 10.75 -3.64
CA GLY A 143 -1.32 10.88 -4.49
C GLY A 143 -1.46 10.14 -5.82
N LEU A 144 -1.99 8.91 -5.79
CA LEU A 144 -2.31 8.13 -6.98
C LEU A 144 -3.39 8.77 -7.86
N ALA A 145 -4.45 9.31 -7.24
CA ALA A 145 -5.51 9.97 -7.99
C ALA A 145 -4.96 11.20 -8.75
N LEU A 146 -4.13 12.01 -8.08
CA LEU A 146 -3.48 13.16 -8.70
C LEU A 146 -2.46 12.75 -9.78
N LEU A 147 -1.74 11.63 -9.57
CA LEU A 147 -0.87 11.06 -10.58
C LEU A 147 -1.67 10.66 -11.83
N GLY A 148 -2.79 9.96 -11.66
CA GLY A 148 -3.71 9.60 -12.74
C GLY A 148 -4.24 10.82 -13.50
N ALA A 149 -4.62 11.88 -12.78
CA ALA A 149 -5.05 13.14 -13.39
C ALA A 149 -3.93 13.81 -14.21
N GLY A 150 -2.71 13.84 -13.68
CA GLY A 150 -1.54 14.36 -14.40
C GLY A 150 -1.24 13.58 -15.68
N LEU A 151 -1.27 12.25 -15.60
CA LEU A 151 -1.07 11.35 -16.75
C LEU A 151 -2.15 11.54 -17.83
N TYR A 152 -3.41 11.70 -17.41
CA TYR A 152 -4.53 11.97 -18.31
C TYR A 152 -4.36 13.30 -19.05
N MET A 153 -4.02 14.37 -18.33
CA MET A 153 -3.82 15.71 -18.92
C MET A 153 -2.68 15.73 -19.93
N LYS A 154 -1.59 15.01 -19.65
CA LYS A 154 -0.42 14.93 -20.52
C LYS A 154 -0.55 13.90 -21.64
N LYS A 155 -1.59 13.06 -21.61
CA LYS A 155 -1.80 11.93 -22.55
C LYS A 155 -0.57 11.04 -22.67
N SER A 156 0.15 10.87 -21.57
CA SER A 156 1.45 10.19 -21.55
C SER A 156 1.35 8.67 -21.52
N VAL A 157 0.22 8.17 -21.06
CA VAL A 157 -0.16 6.74 -21.09
C VAL A 157 -1.60 6.63 -21.59
N HIS A 158 -2.06 5.41 -21.78
CA HIS A 158 -3.40 5.13 -22.25
C HIS A 158 -4.45 5.74 -21.32
N VAL A 159 -5.50 6.29 -21.92
CA VAL A 159 -6.54 7.02 -21.21
C VAL A 159 -7.20 6.16 -20.13
N ILE A 160 -7.44 4.89 -20.42
CA ILE A 160 -8.01 3.93 -19.46
C ILE A 160 -7.09 3.79 -18.25
N SER A 161 -5.78 3.62 -18.45
CA SER A 161 -4.81 3.45 -17.37
C SER A 161 -4.76 4.68 -16.46
N SER A 162 -4.81 5.88 -17.04
CA SER A 162 -4.84 7.15 -16.29
C SER A 162 -6.12 7.30 -15.48
N VAL A 163 -7.27 6.99 -16.08
CA VAL A 163 -8.57 7.03 -15.43
C VAL A 163 -8.69 5.99 -14.31
N SER A 164 -8.14 4.79 -14.51
CA SER A 164 -8.09 3.76 -13.47
C SER A 164 -7.33 4.24 -12.24
N TYR A 165 -6.19 4.93 -12.38
CA TYR A 165 -5.49 5.50 -11.22
C TYR A 165 -6.33 6.55 -10.48
N MET A 166 -7.10 7.38 -11.21
CA MET A 166 -8.02 8.33 -10.59
C MET A 166 -9.12 7.63 -9.79
N ILE A 167 -9.80 6.65 -10.40
CA ILE A 167 -10.92 5.94 -9.77
C ILE A 167 -10.44 5.17 -8.53
N ILE A 168 -9.35 4.42 -8.67
CA ILE A 168 -8.80 3.62 -7.57
C ILE A 168 -8.22 4.50 -6.48
N GLY A 169 -7.57 5.61 -6.83
CA GLY A 169 -7.09 6.57 -5.83
C GLY A 169 -8.24 7.17 -5.02
N LEU A 170 -9.33 7.58 -5.66
CA LEU A 170 -10.52 8.08 -4.96
C LEU A 170 -11.20 7.00 -4.10
N PHE A 171 -11.33 5.79 -4.63
CA PHE A 171 -11.84 4.65 -3.87
C PHE A 171 -10.94 4.33 -2.68
N GLY A 172 -9.62 4.42 -2.83
CA GLY A 172 -8.65 4.24 -1.76
C GLY A 172 -8.81 5.29 -0.66
N VAL A 173 -9.01 6.56 -1.01
CA VAL A 173 -9.28 7.61 -0.01
C VAL A 173 -10.53 7.28 0.82
N VAL A 174 -11.65 6.95 0.17
CA VAL A 174 -12.90 6.63 0.87
C VAL A 174 -12.76 5.34 1.67
N GLY A 175 -12.19 4.30 1.05
CA GLY A 175 -11.93 2.99 1.66
C GLY A 175 -11.07 3.11 2.91
N SER A 176 -9.99 3.88 2.85
CA SER A 176 -9.06 4.05 3.96
C SER A 176 -9.61 4.89 5.12
N ILE A 177 -10.59 5.77 4.87
CA ILE A 177 -11.21 6.57 5.94
C ILE A 177 -12.30 5.79 6.66
N PHE A 178 -13.11 5.02 5.93
CA PHE A 178 -14.32 4.40 6.48
C PHE A 178 -14.23 2.88 6.69
N PHE A 179 -13.37 2.20 5.93
CA PHE A 179 -13.38 0.75 5.81
C PHE A 179 -11.99 0.12 5.88
N TYR A 180 -11.01 0.83 6.44
CA TYR A 180 -9.62 0.36 6.47
C TYR A 180 -9.46 -0.93 7.27
N ASP A 181 -10.16 -1.02 8.38
CA ASP A 181 -10.17 -2.21 9.25
C ASP A 181 -11.18 -3.27 8.80
N GLY A 182 -11.79 -3.10 7.62
CA GLY A 182 -12.75 -4.02 7.03
C GLY A 182 -12.25 -4.61 5.71
N GLY A 183 -12.84 -5.72 5.28
CA GLY A 183 -12.40 -6.43 4.07
C GLY A 183 -12.48 -5.61 2.77
N LEU A 184 -13.32 -4.57 2.74
CA LEU A 184 -13.54 -3.75 1.54
C LEU A 184 -12.28 -3.01 1.06
N ILE A 185 -11.33 -2.71 1.95
CA ILE A 185 -10.06 -2.07 1.56
C ILE A 185 -9.23 -2.93 0.59
N ALA A 186 -9.44 -4.26 0.58
CA ALA A 186 -8.76 -5.16 -0.35
C ALA A 186 -9.04 -4.77 -1.81
N VAL A 187 -10.23 -4.26 -2.12
CA VAL A 187 -10.60 -3.80 -3.48
C VAL A 187 -9.67 -2.68 -3.96
N TYR A 188 -9.27 -1.77 -3.06
CA TYR A 188 -8.30 -0.72 -3.38
C TYR A 188 -6.93 -1.32 -3.73
N TYR A 189 -6.41 -2.24 -2.92
CA TYR A 189 -5.09 -2.84 -3.14
C TYR A 189 -5.04 -3.70 -4.42
N PHE A 190 -6.10 -4.45 -4.72
CA PHE A 190 -6.23 -5.17 -5.99
C PHE A 190 -6.31 -4.22 -7.18
N GLY A 191 -7.12 -3.16 -7.07
CA GLY A 191 -7.21 -2.12 -8.10
C GLY A 191 -5.86 -1.44 -8.35
N LEU A 192 -5.16 -1.06 -7.28
CA LEU A 192 -3.83 -0.47 -7.33
C LEU A 192 -2.88 -1.39 -8.08
N THR A 193 -2.87 -2.66 -7.71
CA THR A 193 -2.00 -3.68 -8.32
C THR A 193 -2.27 -3.81 -9.81
N LEU A 194 -3.53 -4.06 -10.20
CA LEU A 194 -3.90 -4.25 -11.60
C LEU A 194 -3.61 -3.01 -12.46
N THR A 195 -3.92 -1.82 -11.96
CA THR A 195 -3.68 -0.57 -12.68
C THR A 195 -2.21 -0.30 -12.84
N THR A 196 -1.42 -0.55 -11.79
CA THR A 196 0.02 -0.32 -11.84
C THR A 196 0.70 -1.30 -12.79
N ILE A 197 0.26 -2.56 -12.81
CA ILE A 197 0.71 -3.56 -13.78
C ILE A 197 0.37 -3.13 -15.20
N ALA A 198 -0.86 -2.67 -15.45
CA ALA A 198 -1.29 -2.23 -16.78
C ALA A 198 -0.41 -1.10 -17.31
N VAL A 199 -0.12 -0.09 -16.48
CA VAL A 199 0.80 1.00 -16.81
C VAL A 199 2.24 0.49 -16.98
N GLY A 200 2.69 -0.43 -16.14
CA GLY A 200 4.01 -1.03 -16.25
C GLY A 200 4.22 -1.74 -17.60
N ILE A 201 3.25 -2.57 -17.99
CA ILE A 201 3.25 -3.27 -19.29
C ILE A 201 3.22 -2.28 -20.45
N GLU A 202 2.44 -1.20 -20.34
CA GLU A 202 2.39 -0.16 -21.36
C GLU A 202 3.78 0.46 -21.57
N LEU A 203 4.44 0.90 -20.50
CA LEU A 203 5.78 1.50 -20.56
C LEU A 203 6.85 0.53 -21.09
N ILE A 204 6.76 -0.77 -20.78
CA ILE A 204 7.67 -1.79 -21.35
C ILE A 204 7.52 -1.87 -22.86
N ARG A 205 6.28 -1.81 -23.37
CA ARG A 205 5.96 -1.97 -24.79
C ARG A 205 6.22 -0.72 -25.61
N THR A 206 5.92 0.45 -25.05
CA THR A 206 5.90 1.72 -25.81
C THR A 206 6.99 2.69 -25.41
N GLY A 207 7.74 2.43 -24.33
CA GLY A 207 8.83 3.29 -23.88
C GLY A 207 9.98 3.35 -24.89
N GLN A 208 10.38 4.57 -25.27
CA GLN A 208 11.38 4.84 -26.31
C GLN A 208 12.68 5.49 -25.78
N ASP A 209 12.81 5.68 -24.46
CA ASP A 209 14.00 6.24 -23.80
C ASP A 209 14.79 5.21 -22.97
#